data_AF-A0A6I4NLD0-F1
#
_entry.id   AF-A0A6I4NLD0-F1
#
_cell.length_a   1.000
_cell.length_b   1.000
_cell.length_c   1.000
_cell.angle_alpha   90.00
_cell.angle_beta   90.00
_cell.angle_gamma   90.00
#
_symmetry.space_group_name_H-M   'P 1'
#
loop_
_entity.id
_entity.type
_entity.pdbx_description
1 polymer ?
#
loop_
_entity_poly.entity_id
_entity_poly.type
_entity_poly.pdbx_seq_one_letter_code
_entity_poly.pdbx_strand_id
1 'polypeptide(L)'
;MDPEYDWIDTPITADILRGALDLERTAHGVLPHRLPAWARAQCADGQLAMAESQPSGVRLVFRTRATAIELDTLRTRRDYVGAPPRPEGLYDLLVDGHLAGQAPVSGGNTLTIDMTNGSVERRSGPAGTLRFTELPDGAKDIEIWLPHNETTELIALRTDAPVEPAPDRGRKVWLHHGSSISHGSDAASPTAVWPALAASLGGVELINLGLAGSALLDPFTARTLRDTPADLISVKIGINVVNADLMRLRAFGPAVHGFLDTIREGHPGTPLLVVSSVLCPIHEDTPGPSAPDFGDLGSGRLTFRAMGDPAERASGKLTLRVIREELARIVEQRSADDPNLHYLDGRELYGEADAAELPLPDQIHPDAATHRRMGERFTELAFGAEGAFAGLKA
;
A
#
# COMPACT_ATOMS: atom_id res chain seq x y z
N MET A 1 32.45 -11.43 20.61
CA MET A 1 32.34 -10.07 21.17
C MET A 1 31.68 -9.26 20.09
N ASP A 2 30.46 -8.75 20.32
CA ASP A 2 29.88 -7.75 19.43
C ASP A 2 30.86 -6.57 19.36
N PRO A 3 31.18 -6.04 18.17
CA PRO A 3 31.98 -4.83 18.05
C PRO A 3 31.34 -3.70 18.88
N GLU A 4 32.15 -3.00 19.65
CA GLU A 4 31.71 -1.88 20.47
C GLU A 4 31.57 -0.66 19.55
N TYR A 5 30.32 -0.26 19.29
CA TYR A 5 29.99 0.92 18.50
C TYR A 5 29.78 2.13 19.40
N ASP A 6 30.26 3.30 18.97
CA ASP A 6 29.93 4.58 19.60
C ASP A 6 28.62 5.11 19.01
N TRP A 7 27.51 4.87 19.71
CA TRP A 7 26.17 5.13 19.19
C TRP A 7 25.78 6.61 19.30
N ILE A 8 25.25 7.14 18.20
CA ILE A 8 24.61 8.46 18.12
C ILE A 8 23.10 8.26 17.99
N ASP A 9 22.35 8.77 18.96
CA ASP A 9 20.88 8.85 18.87
C ASP A 9 20.47 9.97 17.91
N THR A 10 19.69 9.61 16.88
CA THR A 10 19.14 10.53 15.89
C THR A 10 17.62 10.63 16.07
N PRO A 11 17.06 11.84 16.27
CA PRO A 11 15.62 12.03 16.31
C PRO A 11 14.94 11.64 14.99
N ILE A 12 13.84 10.90 15.06
CA ILE A 12 13.04 10.56 13.90
C ILE A 12 12.05 11.69 13.63
N THR A 13 12.33 12.47 12.58
CA THR A 13 11.50 13.61 12.14
C THR A 13 10.96 13.37 10.73
N ALA A 14 10.05 14.25 10.29
CA ALA A 14 9.54 14.24 8.92
C ALA A 14 10.66 14.46 7.87
N ASP A 15 11.80 15.07 8.23
CA ASP A 15 12.89 15.36 7.29
C ASP A 15 13.58 14.10 6.78
N ILE A 16 13.59 13.03 7.58
CA ILE A 16 14.17 11.73 7.23
C ILE A 16 13.10 10.66 6.99
N LEU A 17 11.82 11.02 7.00
CA LEU A 17 10.72 10.10 6.73
C LEU A 17 10.08 10.43 5.37
N ARG A 18 9.82 9.41 4.55
CA ARG A 18 9.16 9.56 3.25
C ARG A 18 7.94 8.64 3.16
N GLY A 19 6.89 9.10 2.49
CA GLY A 19 5.67 8.34 2.22
C GLY A 19 4.57 8.42 3.29
N ALA A 20 4.83 9.03 4.46
CA ALA A 20 3.81 9.32 5.47
C ALA A 20 3.20 10.71 5.25
N LEU A 21 1.91 10.86 5.56
CA LEU A 21 1.18 12.14 5.47
C LEU A 21 1.00 12.83 6.82
N ASP A 22 1.24 12.11 7.91
CA ASP A 22 1.22 12.63 9.27
C ASP A 22 2.15 11.81 10.16
N LEU A 23 2.65 12.42 11.23
CA LEU A 23 3.59 11.80 12.16
C LEU A 23 3.13 12.08 13.59
N GLU A 24 2.40 11.12 14.16
CA GLU A 24 1.84 11.22 15.50
C GLU A 24 2.94 10.98 16.55
N ARG A 25 2.99 11.79 17.60
CA ARG A 25 3.83 11.52 18.77
C ARG A 25 3.09 10.60 19.73
N THR A 26 3.68 9.46 20.04
CA THR A 26 3.11 8.48 20.97
C THR A 26 3.85 8.51 22.31
N ALA A 27 3.44 7.66 23.26
CA ALA A 27 4.16 7.48 24.51
C ALA A 27 5.53 6.79 24.33
N HIS A 28 5.76 6.14 23.19
CA HIS A 28 6.97 5.36 22.91
C HIS A 28 7.90 6.03 21.89
N GLY A 29 7.36 6.83 20.97
CA GLY A 29 8.14 7.48 19.92
C GLY A 29 7.22 8.19 18.94
N VAL A 30 7.31 7.83 17.66
CA VAL A 30 6.46 8.37 16.59
C VAL A 30 5.75 7.28 15.79
N LEU A 31 4.50 7.52 15.39
CA LEU A 31 3.71 6.66 14.53
C LEU A 31 3.47 7.36 13.19
N PRO A 32 4.04 6.86 12.08
CA PRO A 32 3.73 7.36 10.76
C PRO A 32 2.30 6.95 10.34
N HIS A 33 1.53 7.92 9.86
CA HIS A 33 0.20 7.68 9.30
C HIS A 33 0.18 7.99 7.81
N ARG A 34 -0.58 7.19 7.06
CA ARG A 34 -0.78 7.41 5.62
C ARG A 34 -2.03 8.24 5.31
N LEU A 35 -2.86 8.54 6.30
CA LEU A 35 -3.90 9.56 6.20
C LEU A 35 -3.66 10.69 7.19
N PRO A 36 -4.00 11.96 6.86
CA PRO A 36 -3.88 13.06 7.79
C PRO A 36 -4.88 12.95 8.94
N ALA A 37 -4.57 13.52 10.11
CA ALA A 37 -5.40 13.41 11.31
C ALA A 37 -6.87 13.83 11.10
N TRP A 38 -7.12 14.85 10.29
CA TRP A 38 -8.49 15.30 9.98
C TRP A 38 -9.29 14.26 9.18
N ALA A 39 -8.63 13.46 8.34
CA ALA A 39 -9.28 12.42 7.55
C ALA A 39 -9.59 11.22 8.43
N ARG A 40 -8.63 10.82 9.29
CA ARG A 40 -8.82 9.76 10.30
C ARG A 40 -10.02 10.06 11.21
N ALA A 41 -10.21 11.32 11.60
CA ALA A 41 -11.34 11.73 12.44
C ALA A 41 -12.73 11.59 11.79
N GLN A 42 -12.83 11.37 10.47
CA GLN A 42 -14.12 11.22 9.79
C GLN A 42 -14.61 9.77 9.68
N CYS A 43 -13.81 8.79 10.09
CA CYS A 43 -14.15 7.39 9.96
C CYS A 43 -13.69 6.61 11.19
N ALA A 44 -14.65 6.05 11.94
CA ALA A 44 -14.38 5.20 13.11
C ALA A 44 -14.21 3.71 12.74
N ASP A 45 -14.05 3.40 11.45
CA ASP A 45 -13.89 2.03 10.97
C ASP A 45 -12.53 1.46 11.36
N GLY A 46 -12.54 0.33 12.08
CA GLY A 46 -11.33 -0.31 12.59
C GLY A 46 -10.44 -0.87 11.47
N GLN A 47 -11.02 -1.30 10.35
CA GLN A 47 -10.28 -1.80 9.20
C GLN A 47 -9.47 -0.69 8.54
N LEU A 48 -10.07 0.50 8.37
CA LEU A 48 -9.37 1.67 7.87
C LEU A 48 -8.28 2.17 8.84
N ALA A 49 -8.59 2.33 10.12
CA ALA A 49 -7.64 2.79 11.14
C ALA A 49 -6.39 1.88 11.22
N MET A 50 -6.61 0.58 11.05
CA MET A 50 -5.53 -0.39 10.93
C MET A 50 -4.76 -0.24 9.61
N ALA A 51 -5.44 -0.16 8.48
CA ALA A 51 -4.78 -0.08 7.18
C ALA A 51 -3.94 1.20 7.03
N GLU A 52 -4.46 2.35 7.46
CA GLU A 52 -3.76 3.63 7.29
C GLU A 52 -2.53 3.77 8.20
N SER A 53 -2.53 3.14 9.39
CA SER A 53 -1.40 3.12 10.31
C SER A 53 -0.31 2.09 9.97
N GLN A 54 -0.57 1.20 9.00
CA GLN A 54 0.44 0.30 8.45
C GLN A 54 1.32 1.05 7.44
N PRO A 55 2.65 1.03 7.56
CA PRO A 55 3.56 1.93 6.85
C PRO A 55 3.90 1.44 5.43
N SER A 56 2.92 0.93 4.66
CA SER A 56 3.14 0.50 3.28
C SER A 56 3.65 1.65 2.42
N GLY A 57 4.85 1.49 1.86
CA GLY A 57 5.55 2.52 1.08
C GLY A 57 6.26 3.60 1.91
N VAL A 58 6.15 3.56 3.24
CA VAL A 58 6.84 4.49 4.14
C VAL A 58 8.25 3.97 4.43
N ARG A 59 9.20 4.89 4.51
CA ARG A 59 10.62 4.58 4.66
C ARG A 59 11.38 5.70 5.35
N LEU A 60 12.39 5.33 6.14
CA LEU A 60 13.41 6.28 6.59
C LEU A 60 14.41 6.49 5.45
N VAL A 61 14.79 7.74 5.19
CA VAL A 61 15.73 8.12 4.12
C VAL A 61 16.71 9.14 4.64
N PHE A 62 18.00 8.79 4.62
CA PHE A 62 19.06 9.67 5.13
C PHE A 62 20.42 9.32 4.55
N ARG A 63 21.37 10.26 4.65
CA ARG A 63 22.76 10.08 4.25
C ARG A 63 23.64 9.92 5.48
N THR A 64 24.55 8.95 5.44
CA THR A 64 25.49 8.72 6.54
C THR A 64 26.75 7.97 6.08
N ARG A 65 27.79 7.98 6.91
CA ARG A 65 28.94 7.09 6.80
C ARG A 65 28.83 5.83 7.66
N ALA A 66 27.75 5.70 8.44
CA ALA A 66 27.58 4.67 9.46
C ALA A 66 27.83 3.25 8.92
N THR A 67 28.61 2.46 9.64
CA THR A 67 28.83 1.04 9.35
C THR A 67 27.87 0.15 10.14
N ALA A 68 27.18 0.72 11.12
CA ALA A 68 26.12 0.08 11.88
C ALA A 68 24.94 1.01 12.12
N ILE A 69 23.74 0.44 12.00
CA ILE A 69 22.47 1.14 12.16
C ILE A 69 21.56 0.26 13.04
N GLU A 70 20.96 0.86 14.05
CA GLU A 70 19.87 0.28 14.82
C GLU A 70 18.62 1.12 14.75
N LEU A 71 17.47 0.45 14.73
CA LEU A 71 16.16 1.07 14.82
C LEU A 71 15.31 0.33 15.84
N ASP A 72 15.01 0.97 16.97
CA ASP A 72 14.05 0.46 17.93
C ASP A 72 12.63 0.71 17.43
N THR A 73 11.80 -0.31 17.45
CA THR A 73 10.39 -0.21 17.04
C THR A 73 9.47 -0.96 17.97
N LEU A 74 8.23 -0.47 18.08
CA LEU A 74 7.13 -1.20 18.68
C LEU A 74 6.11 -1.54 17.59
N ARG A 75 6.27 -2.73 17.02
CA ARG A 75 5.35 -3.27 16.03
C ARG A 75 4.05 -3.77 16.67
N THR A 76 2.95 -3.72 15.94
CA THR A 76 1.67 -4.36 16.29
C THR A 76 1.28 -5.32 15.16
N ARG A 77 1.30 -6.61 15.48
CA ARG A 77 0.97 -7.71 14.55
C ARG A 77 -0.50 -8.12 14.69
N ARG A 78 -0.99 -8.84 13.69
CA ARG A 78 -2.35 -9.40 13.68
C ARG A 78 -2.30 -10.90 13.59
N ASP A 79 -3.05 -11.55 14.44
CA ASP A 79 -3.31 -12.98 14.41
C ASP A 79 -4.82 -13.21 14.27
N TYR A 80 -5.21 -14.27 13.57
CA TYR A 80 -6.61 -14.65 13.44
C TYR A 80 -6.86 -15.97 14.16
N VAL A 81 -7.92 -16.03 14.96
CA VAL A 81 -8.29 -17.26 15.69
C VAL A 81 -8.51 -18.41 14.70
N GLY A 82 -7.78 -19.51 14.89
CA GLY A 82 -7.90 -20.71 14.06
C GLY A 82 -7.18 -20.64 12.71
N ALA A 83 -6.56 -19.51 12.36
CA ALA A 83 -5.71 -19.40 11.17
C ALA A 83 -4.23 -19.58 11.53
N PRO A 84 -3.39 -19.97 10.55
CA PRO A 84 -1.94 -19.96 10.75
C PRO A 84 -1.41 -18.56 11.08
N PRO A 85 -0.31 -18.46 11.85
CA PRO A 85 0.34 -17.18 12.10
C PRO A 85 0.72 -16.49 10.79
N ARG A 86 0.49 -15.18 10.74
CA ARG A 86 0.95 -14.35 9.62
C ARG A 86 2.49 -14.34 9.59
N PRO A 87 3.11 -14.19 8.41
CA PRO A 87 4.55 -13.92 8.32
C PRO A 87 4.94 -12.66 9.12
N GLU A 88 6.15 -12.63 9.65
CA GLU A 88 6.68 -11.41 10.27
C GLU A 88 6.89 -10.31 9.23
N GLY A 89 6.64 -9.07 9.62
CA GLY A 89 7.01 -7.90 8.84
C GLY A 89 8.52 -7.81 8.69
N LEU A 90 8.97 -7.67 7.44
CA LEU A 90 10.38 -7.44 7.10
C LEU A 90 10.63 -5.95 6.94
N TYR A 91 11.84 -5.54 7.31
CA TYR A 91 12.43 -4.26 6.95
C TYR A 91 13.44 -4.52 5.84
N ASP A 92 13.35 -3.73 4.76
CA ASP A 92 14.34 -3.77 3.67
C ASP A 92 15.30 -2.59 3.84
N LEU A 93 16.59 -2.88 3.90
CA LEU A 93 17.66 -1.88 3.87
C LEU A 93 18.16 -1.74 2.44
N LEU A 94 18.07 -0.53 1.91
CA LEU A 94 18.71 -0.14 0.66
C LEU A 94 19.92 0.75 0.95
N VAL A 95 21.03 0.48 0.27
CA VAL A 95 22.23 1.32 0.23
C VAL A 95 22.41 1.80 -1.20
N ASP A 96 22.39 3.12 -1.39
CA ASP A 96 22.47 3.77 -2.70
C ASP A 96 21.50 3.14 -3.73
N GLY A 97 20.26 2.89 -3.29
CA GLY A 97 19.18 2.31 -4.11
C GLY A 97 19.22 0.79 -4.30
N HIS A 98 20.21 0.08 -3.74
CA HIS A 98 20.36 -1.37 -3.88
C HIS A 98 20.04 -2.09 -2.58
N LEU A 99 19.26 -3.16 -2.65
CA LEU A 99 18.96 -3.99 -1.47
C LEU A 99 20.25 -4.55 -0.87
N ALA A 100 20.53 -4.17 0.38
CA ALA A 100 21.74 -4.52 1.12
C ALA A 100 21.46 -5.42 2.34
N GLY A 101 20.22 -5.45 2.82
CA GLY A 101 19.84 -6.30 3.94
C GLY A 101 18.33 -6.40 4.11
N GLN A 102 17.90 -7.48 4.74
CA GLN A 102 16.51 -7.68 5.15
C GLN A 102 16.50 -8.31 6.54
N ALA A 103 15.66 -7.79 7.43
CA ALA A 103 15.51 -8.38 8.75
C ALA A 103 14.11 -8.12 9.33
N PRO A 104 13.53 -9.08 10.07
CA PRO A 104 12.38 -8.85 10.93
C PRO A 104 12.81 -8.25 12.28
N VAL A 105 11.85 -7.90 13.13
CA VAL A 105 12.13 -7.28 14.44
C VAL A 105 11.84 -8.11 15.70
N SER A 106 11.11 -9.21 15.78
CA SER A 106 10.75 -9.82 17.08
C SER A 106 10.04 -8.87 18.09
N GLY A 107 9.42 -9.41 19.15
CA GLY A 107 8.66 -8.60 20.12
C GLY A 107 7.43 -7.90 19.52
N GLY A 108 6.98 -6.83 20.17
CA GLY A 108 5.82 -6.03 19.79
C GLY A 108 4.50 -6.45 20.40
N ASN A 109 3.44 -5.71 20.06
CA ASN A 109 2.07 -6.02 20.41
C ASN A 109 1.47 -7.03 19.43
N THR A 110 0.43 -7.73 19.88
CA THR A 110 -0.41 -8.60 19.05
C THR A 110 -1.87 -8.19 19.19
N LEU A 111 -2.58 -8.12 18.07
CA LEU A 111 -4.04 -8.05 17.99
C LEU A 111 -4.57 -9.38 17.48
N THR A 112 -5.23 -10.14 18.35
CA THR A 112 -5.88 -11.40 17.99
C THR A 112 -7.32 -11.12 17.60
N ILE A 113 -7.69 -11.43 16.36
CA ILE A 113 -9.00 -11.15 15.78
C ILE A 113 -9.76 -12.46 15.61
N ASP A 114 -10.95 -12.56 16.19
CA ASP A 114 -11.89 -13.65 15.93
C ASP A 114 -12.87 -13.22 14.83
N MET A 115 -12.66 -13.74 13.62
CA MET A 115 -13.49 -13.42 12.45
C MET A 115 -14.93 -13.95 12.57
N THR A 116 -15.23 -14.85 13.51
CA THR A 116 -16.57 -15.43 13.66
C THR A 116 -17.52 -14.55 14.47
N ASN A 117 -16.98 -13.84 15.47
CA ASN A 117 -17.76 -12.97 16.37
C ASN A 117 -17.30 -11.50 16.36
N GLY A 118 -16.22 -11.19 15.63
CA GLY A 118 -15.67 -9.84 15.48
C GLY A 118 -14.89 -9.32 16.69
N SER A 119 -14.58 -10.18 17.68
CA SER A 119 -13.83 -9.77 18.87
C SER A 119 -12.35 -9.53 18.56
N VAL A 120 -11.76 -8.59 19.29
CA VAL A 120 -10.34 -8.23 19.16
C VAL A 120 -9.72 -8.21 20.55
N GLU A 121 -8.69 -9.02 20.76
CA GLU A 121 -7.89 -9.04 21.99
C GLU A 121 -6.52 -8.43 21.72
N ARG A 122 -6.11 -7.46 22.54
CA ARG A 122 -4.77 -6.85 22.46
C ARG A 122 -3.87 -7.39 23.55
N ARG A 123 -2.70 -7.88 23.15
CA ARG A 123 -1.60 -8.24 24.05
C ARG A 123 -0.41 -7.33 23.79
N SER A 124 0.06 -6.63 24.83
CA SER A 124 1.26 -5.81 24.73
C SER A 124 2.53 -6.65 24.87
N GLY A 125 3.58 -6.25 24.17
CA GLY A 125 4.92 -6.84 24.28
C GLY A 125 6.01 -5.78 24.26
N PRO A 126 7.27 -6.17 24.50
CA PRO A 126 8.40 -5.23 24.50
C PRO A 126 8.71 -4.73 23.09
N ALA A 127 9.31 -3.54 23.00
CA ALA A 127 9.92 -3.07 21.76
C ALA A 127 11.06 -4.01 21.33
N GLY A 128 11.31 -4.06 20.02
CA GLY A 128 12.42 -4.81 19.42
C GLY A 128 13.37 -3.89 18.67
N THR A 129 14.61 -4.33 18.52
CA THR A 129 15.67 -3.58 17.82
C THR A 129 15.98 -4.25 16.49
N LEU A 130 15.75 -3.54 15.40
CA LEU A 130 16.31 -3.86 14.08
C LEU A 130 17.79 -3.48 14.09
N ARG A 131 18.67 -4.35 13.60
CA ARG A 131 20.11 -4.08 13.54
C ARG A 131 20.67 -4.48 12.18
N PHE A 132 21.37 -3.55 11.54
CA PHE A 132 22.20 -3.78 10.36
C PHE A 132 23.63 -3.35 10.67
N THR A 133 24.58 -4.27 10.50
CA THR A 133 26.01 -4.06 10.74
C THR A 133 26.82 -4.40 9.50
N GLU A 134 28.13 -4.15 9.55
CA GLU A 134 29.05 -4.46 8.45
C GLU A 134 28.68 -3.73 7.15
N LEU A 135 28.04 -2.57 7.26
CA LEU A 135 27.74 -1.73 6.10
C LEU A 135 29.03 -1.11 5.55
N PRO A 136 29.12 -0.87 4.24
CA PRO A 136 30.31 -0.27 3.63
C PRO A 136 30.66 1.07 4.28
N ASP A 137 31.93 1.29 4.63
CA ASP A 137 32.39 2.63 5.02
C ASP A 137 32.33 3.58 3.80
N GLY A 138 32.11 4.87 4.06
CA GLY A 138 31.92 5.90 3.06
C GLY A 138 30.51 6.50 3.09
N ALA A 139 30.38 7.70 2.51
CA ALA A 139 29.11 8.42 2.50
C ALA A 139 28.15 7.80 1.49
N LYS A 140 27.00 7.33 1.99
CA LYS A 140 25.99 6.57 1.25
C LYS A 140 24.59 7.05 1.61
N ASP A 141 23.66 6.88 0.68
CA ASP A 141 22.24 7.06 0.95
C ASP A 141 21.66 5.76 1.50
N ILE A 142 20.94 5.86 2.60
CA ILE A 142 20.25 4.77 3.27
C ILE A 142 18.76 4.94 3.10
N GLU A 143 18.07 3.86 2.71
CA GLU A 143 16.63 3.75 2.87
C GLU A 143 16.29 2.52 3.72
N ILE A 144 15.47 2.70 4.75
CA ILE A 144 14.90 1.60 5.54
C ILE A 144 13.40 1.58 5.27
N TRP A 145 12.95 0.65 4.42
CA TRP A 145 11.55 0.48 4.08
C TRP A 145 10.83 -0.30 5.19
N LEU A 146 9.73 0.26 5.67
CA LEU A 146 9.00 -0.25 6.82
C LEU A 146 8.02 -1.38 6.42
N PRO A 147 7.71 -2.32 7.33
CA PRO A 147 6.85 -3.47 7.03
C PRO A 147 5.43 -3.03 6.66
N HIS A 148 4.98 -3.35 5.46
CA HIS A 148 3.65 -3.00 4.97
C HIS A 148 2.49 -3.70 5.72
N ASN A 149 2.76 -4.74 6.52
CA ASN A 149 1.75 -5.65 7.04
C ASN A 149 1.50 -5.55 8.55
N GLU A 150 2.20 -4.65 9.24
CA GLU A 150 2.21 -4.44 10.68
C GLU A 150 2.20 -2.94 10.97
N THR A 151 1.50 -2.49 12.01
CA THR A 151 1.60 -1.09 12.46
C THR A 151 2.92 -0.93 13.19
N THR A 152 3.73 0.08 12.87
CA THR A 152 5.08 0.23 13.44
C THR A 152 5.27 1.61 14.04
N GLU A 153 5.36 1.68 15.37
CA GLU A 153 5.88 2.86 16.06
C GLU A 153 7.41 2.85 16.00
N LEU A 154 8.01 3.99 15.66
CA LEU A 154 9.45 4.19 15.56
C LEU A 154 9.93 4.90 16.84
N ILE A 155 10.84 4.27 17.58
CA ILE A 155 11.24 4.72 18.94
C ILE A 155 12.55 5.50 18.89
N ALA A 156 13.62 4.90 18.36
CA ALA A 156 14.95 5.49 18.33
C ALA A 156 15.75 4.97 17.13
N LEU A 157 16.43 5.87 16.43
CA LEU A 157 17.40 5.56 15.39
C LEU A 157 18.80 5.77 15.97
N ARG A 158 19.63 4.74 15.98
CA ARG A 158 21.04 4.82 16.41
C ARG A 158 21.97 4.48 15.27
N THR A 159 23.04 5.24 15.12
CA THR A 159 24.07 5.02 14.10
C THR A 159 25.46 5.25 14.70
N ASP A 160 26.48 4.57 14.20
CA ASP A 160 27.89 4.78 14.60
C ASP A 160 28.57 5.95 13.87
N ALA A 161 27.81 6.71 13.09
CA ALA A 161 28.22 7.97 12.48
C ALA A 161 27.01 8.92 12.33
N PRO A 162 27.23 10.25 12.22
CA PRO A 162 26.13 11.22 12.09
C PRO A 162 25.22 10.95 10.89
N VAL A 163 23.95 11.37 11.04
CA VAL A 163 22.90 11.26 10.03
C VAL A 163 22.56 12.66 9.50
N GLU A 164 22.47 12.79 8.18
CA GLU A 164 22.01 14.00 7.49
C GLU A 164 20.78 13.66 6.63
N PRO A 165 19.81 14.59 6.46
CA PRO A 165 18.73 14.38 5.50
C PRO A 165 19.30 14.08 4.11
N ALA A 166 18.72 13.08 3.43
CA ALA A 166 19.14 12.77 2.06
C ALA A 166 18.85 13.97 1.13
N PRO A 167 19.75 14.27 0.18
CA PRO A 167 19.54 15.37 -0.75
C PRO A 167 18.31 15.11 -1.61
N ASP A 168 17.52 16.16 -1.85
CA ASP A 168 16.45 16.09 -2.85
C ASP A 168 17.08 15.98 -4.25
N ARG A 169 16.82 14.85 -4.91
CA ARG A 169 17.33 14.56 -6.26
C ARG A 169 16.34 14.98 -7.36
N GLY A 170 15.26 15.69 -7.01
CA GLY A 170 14.26 16.17 -7.96
C GLY A 170 13.38 15.06 -8.55
N ARG A 171 13.29 13.91 -7.87
CA ARG A 171 12.41 12.81 -8.29
C ARG A 171 10.96 13.24 -8.16
N LYS A 172 10.17 12.97 -9.21
CA LYS A 172 8.74 13.25 -9.20
C LYS A 172 8.01 12.41 -8.15
N VAL A 173 7.02 13.01 -7.51
CA VAL A 173 6.17 12.34 -6.53
C VAL A 173 5.01 11.65 -7.24
N TRP A 174 4.95 10.33 -7.11
CA TRP A 174 3.80 9.53 -7.51
C TRP A 174 2.93 9.20 -6.30
N LEU A 175 1.71 9.74 -6.31
CA LEU A 175 0.67 9.47 -5.34
C LEU A 175 -0.25 8.36 -5.86
N HIS A 176 -0.22 7.20 -5.22
CA HIS A 176 -1.03 6.05 -5.61
C HIS A 176 -2.10 5.75 -4.57
N HIS A 177 -3.37 5.66 -4.97
CA HIS A 177 -4.44 5.13 -4.15
C HIS A 177 -4.88 3.75 -4.65
N GLY A 178 -5.18 2.82 -3.73
CA GLY A 178 -5.70 1.51 -4.10
C GLY A 178 -6.10 0.64 -2.91
N SER A 179 -6.37 -0.63 -3.18
CA SER A 179 -6.85 -1.60 -2.19
C SER A 179 -5.72 -2.34 -1.46
N SER A 180 -6.03 -3.47 -0.83
CA SER A 180 -5.06 -4.42 -0.24
C SER A 180 -3.98 -4.88 -1.24
N ILE A 181 -4.33 -4.98 -2.52
CA ILE A 181 -3.39 -5.33 -3.58
C ILE A 181 -2.32 -4.23 -3.76
N SER A 182 -2.70 -2.96 -3.67
CA SER A 182 -1.76 -1.83 -3.69
C SER A 182 -1.04 -1.63 -2.36
N HIS A 183 -1.67 -2.04 -1.26
CA HIS A 183 -1.08 -2.05 0.06
C HIS A 183 0.08 -3.05 0.17
N GLY A 184 0.03 -4.16 -0.57
CA GLY A 184 1.08 -5.18 -0.57
C GLY A 184 0.70 -6.49 0.10
N SER A 185 -0.59 -6.80 0.28
CA SER A 185 -1.00 -8.11 0.78
C SER A 185 -0.31 -9.22 0.00
N ASP A 186 0.38 -10.10 0.71
CA ASP A 186 1.12 -11.28 0.20
C ASP A 186 2.34 -10.96 -0.69
N ALA A 187 2.79 -9.70 -0.71
CA ALA A 187 4.11 -9.35 -1.21
C ALA A 187 5.23 -9.92 -0.31
N ALA A 188 6.37 -10.27 -0.92
CA ALA A 188 7.49 -10.87 -0.19
C ALA A 188 8.15 -9.93 0.83
N SER A 189 8.21 -8.63 0.55
CA SER A 189 8.85 -7.62 1.39
C SER A 189 8.36 -6.21 1.02
N PRO A 190 8.64 -5.17 1.81
CA PRO A 190 8.22 -3.79 1.52
C PRO A 190 8.60 -3.27 0.13
N THR A 191 9.82 -3.54 -0.35
CA THR A 191 10.27 -3.06 -1.68
C THR A 191 9.76 -3.93 -2.83
N ALA A 192 9.24 -5.13 -2.53
CA ALA A 192 8.62 -6.01 -3.51
C ALA A 192 7.11 -5.76 -3.72
N VAL A 193 6.50 -4.85 -2.95
CA VAL A 193 5.12 -4.40 -3.16
C VAL A 193 5.03 -3.73 -4.53
N TRP A 194 4.05 -4.09 -5.36
CA TRP A 194 4.06 -3.73 -6.79
C TRP A 194 4.18 -2.21 -7.07
N PRO A 195 3.55 -1.29 -6.31
CA PRO A 195 3.78 0.14 -6.49
C PRO A 195 5.19 0.57 -6.05
N ALA A 196 5.77 -0.04 -5.01
CA ALA A 196 7.14 0.25 -4.58
C ALA A 196 8.16 -0.18 -5.64
N LEU A 197 7.98 -1.39 -6.18
CA LEU A 197 8.78 -1.88 -7.30
C LEU A 197 8.65 -0.98 -8.53
N ALA A 198 7.43 -0.64 -8.92
CA ALA A 198 7.19 0.22 -10.07
C ALA A 198 7.76 1.63 -9.88
N ALA A 199 7.69 2.19 -8.66
CA ALA A 199 8.27 3.49 -8.35
C ALA A 199 9.81 3.48 -8.42
N SER A 200 10.43 2.39 -7.97
CA SER A 200 11.87 2.17 -8.09
C SER A 200 12.30 2.10 -9.56
N LEU A 201 11.64 1.25 -10.36
CA LEU A 201 11.93 1.10 -11.79
C LEU A 201 11.62 2.38 -12.59
N GLY A 202 10.58 3.11 -12.20
CA GLY A 202 10.17 4.38 -12.82
C GLY A 202 10.98 5.60 -12.37
N GLY A 203 11.82 5.47 -11.33
CA GLY A 203 12.61 6.57 -10.80
C GLY A 203 11.80 7.66 -10.09
N VAL A 204 10.64 7.33 -9.50
CA VAL A 204 9.72 8.29 -8.84
C VAL A 204 9.60 8.06 -7.34
N GLU A 205 9.34 9.10 -6.56
CA GLU A 205 9.07 9.00 -5.12
C GLU A 205 7.64 8.53 -4.87
N LEU A 206 7.46 7.39 -4.22
CA LEU A 206 6.14 6.85 -3.92
C LEU A 206 5.56 7.43 -2.63
N ILE A 207 4.30 7.89 -2.72
CA ILE A 207 3.35 7.98 -1.61
C ILE A 207 2.25 6.94 -1.87
N ASN A 208 2.22 5.87 -1.07
CA ASN A 208 1.29 4.76 -1.27
C ASN A 208 0.09 4.87 -0.32
N LEU A 209 -1.07 5.27 -0.84
CA LEU A 209 -2.38 5.20 -0.20
C LEU A 209 -3.15 3.94 -0.60
N GLY A 210 -2.46 2.80 -0.70
CA GLY A 210 -3.06 1.48 -0.72
C GLY A 210 -3.68 1.16 0.64
N LEU A 211 -5.01 1.20 0.77
CA LEU A 211 -5.73 1.02 2.04
C LEU A 211 -6.44 -0.34 2.02
N ALA A 212 -5.85 -1.33 2.71
CA ALA A 212 -6.34 -2.70 2.70
C ALA A 212 -7.79 -2.76 3.19
N GLY A 213 -8.67 -3.37 2.39
CA GLY A 213 -10.10 -3.48 2.68
C GLY A 213 -10.89 -2.17 2.61
N SER A 214 -10.24 -1.01 2.37
CA SER A 214 -10.82 0.31 2.64
C SER A 214 -10.76 1.27 1.45
N ALA A 215 -10.45 0.80 0.25
CA ALA A 215 -10.52 1.62 -0.98
C ALA A 215 -11.98 1.74 -1.47
N LEU A 216 -12.79 2.50 -0.74
CA LEU A 216 -14.27 2.51 -0.86
C LEU A 216 -14.86 3.77 -1.51
N LEU A 217 -14.03 4.61 -2.15
CA LEU A 217 -14.41 5.93 -2.69
C LEU A 217 -14.81 6.95 -1.62
N ASP A 218 -14.20 6.86 -0.44
CA ASP A 218 -14.47 7.79 0.65
C ASP A 218 -14.14 9.24 0.28
N PRO A 219 -15.05 10.20 0.54
CA PRO A 219 -14.79 11.61 0.26
C PRO A 219 -13.60 12.20 1.02
N PHE A 220 -13.30 11.71 2.23
CA PHE A 220 -12.12 12.15 2.97
C PHE A 220 -10.81 11.66 2.33
N THR A 221 -10.82 10.49 1.68
CA THR A 221 -9.68 9.99 0.91
C THR A 221 -9.49 10.82 -0.37
N ALA A 222 -10.58 11.17 -1.06
CA ALA A 222 -10.51 12.05 -2.23
C ALA A 222 -9.90 13.43 -1.89
N ARG A 223 -10.33 14.02 -0.77
CA ARG A 223 -9.76 15.29 -0.27
C ARG A 223 -8.31 15.15 0.22
N THR A 224 -7.95 13.99 0.75
CA THR A 224 -6.54 13.70 1.08
C THR A 224 -5.69 13.71 -0.19
N LEU A 225 -6.14 13.04 -1.26
CA LEU A 225 -5.48 13.05 -2.57
C LEU A 225 -5.37 14.46 -3.16
N ARG A 226 -6.45 15.25 -3.06
CA ARG A 226 -6.49 16.66 -3.47
C ARG A 226 -5.41 17.51 -2.78
N ASP A 227 -5.28 17.36 -1.46
CA ASP A 227 -4.42 18.21 -0.63
C ASP A 227 -2.96 17.73 -0.60
N THR A 228 -2.68 16.50 -1.04
CA THR A 228 -1.33 15.93 -1.06
C THR A 228 -0.58 16.37 -2.32
N PRO A 229 0.59 17.03 -2.20
CA PRO A 229 1.41 17.38 -3.34
C PRO A 229 1.85 16.14 -4.13
N ALA A 230 1.63 16.15 -5.44
CA ALA A 230 1.97 15.04 -6.33
C ALA A 230 2.19 15.54 -7.76
N ASP A 231 3.19 14.97 -8.43
CA ASP A 231 3.44 15.21 -9.85
C ASP A 231 2.68 14.22 -10.74
N LEU A 232 2.36 13.04 -10.20
CA LEU A 232 1.66 11.95 -10.87
C LEU A 232 0.66 11.34 -9.90
N ILE A 233 -0.57 11.06 -10.35
CA ILE A 233 -1.60 10.45 -9.51
C ILE A 233 -2.16 9.22 -10.20
N SER A 234 -2.28 8.11 -9.47
CA SER A 234 -3.12 7.00 -9.91
C SER A 234 -4.09 6.53 -8.86
N VAL A 235 -5.32 6.21 -9.29
CA VAL A 235 -6.40 5.75 -8.42
C VAL A 235 -6.90 4.39 -8.91
N LYS A 236 -6.65 3.35 -8.12
CA LYS A 236 -7.10 1.99 -8.41
C LYS A 236 -8.42 1.70 -7.70
N ILE A 237 -9.49 1.45 -8.46
CA ILE A 237 -10.88 1.35 -7.95
C ILE A 237 -11.48 0.00 -8.34
N GLY A 238 -12.14 -0.68 -7.39
CA GLY A 238 -13.00 -1.83 -7.71
C GLY A 238 -13.14 -2.85 -6.59
N ILE A 239 -12.09 -3.62 -6.30
CA ILE A 239 -12.21 -4.85 -5.49
C ILE A 239 -12.85 -4.61 -4.12
N ASN A 240 -12.51 -3.55 -3.38
CA ASN A 240 -13.14 -3.33 -2.06
C ASN A 240 -14.61 -2.90 -2.15
N VAL A 241 -15.00 -2.17 -3.20
CA VAL A 241 -16.41 -1.81 -3.45
C VAL A 241 -17.25 -3.08 -3.70
N VAL A 242 -16.72 -4.04 -4.45
CA VAL A 242 -17.38 -5.34 -4.68
C VAL A 242 -17.36 -6.20 -3.42
N ASN A 243 -16.20 -6.35 -2.77
CA ASN A 243 -16.05 -7.21 -1.59
C ASN A 243 -17.01 -6.83 -0.46
N ALA A 244 -17.31 -5.54 -0.31
CA ALA A 244 -18.23 -5.03 0.72
C ALA A 244 -19.71 -5.03 0.28
N ASP A 245 -20.04 -5.39 -0.97
CA ASP A 245 -21.36 -5.12 -1.57
C ASP A 245 -21.81 -3.65 -1.35
N LEU A 246 -20.86 -2.71 -1.41
CA LEU A 246 -20.98 -1.38 -0.80
C LEU A 246 -22.12 -0.56 -1.39
N MET A 247 -22.30 -0.64 -2.71
CA MET A 247 -23.24 0.19 -3.43
C MET A 247 -23.76 -0.49 -4.70
N ARG A 248 -24.72 0.16 -5.35
CA ARG A 248 -25.28 -0.27 -6.64
C ARG A 248 -24.74 0.60 -7.76
N LEU A 249 -24.79 0.12 -8.99
CA LEU A 249 -24.31 0.82 -10.20
C LEU A 249 -24.79 2.27 -10.28
N ARG A 250 -26.06 2.50 -9.92
CA ARG A 250 -26.65 3.85 -9.90
C ARG A 250 -25.91 4.84 -9.00
N ALA A 251 -25.36 4.39 -7.87
CA ALA A 251 -24.60 5.24 -6.95
C ALA A 251 -23.10 5.29 -7.31
N PHE A 252 -22.58 4.22 -7.92
CA PHE A 252 -21.18 4.09 -8.28
C PHE A 252 -20.70 5.16 -9.26
N GLY A 253 -21.41 5.37 -10.37
CA GLY A 253 -21.02 6.37 -11.37
C GLY A 253 -20.86 7.77 -10.76
N PRO A 254 -21.89 8.34 -10.09
CA PRO A 254 -21.77 9.64 -9.41
C PRO A 254 -20.67 9.69 -8.34
N ALA A 255 -20.44 8.60 -7.59
CA ALA A 255 -19.38 8.55 -6.59
C ALA A 255 -17.99 8.64 -7.24
N VAL A 256 -17.77 7.94 -8.36
CA VAL A 256 -16.51 8.04 -9.14
C VAL A 256 -16.34 9.46 -9.68
N HIS A 257 -17.38 10.07 -10.24
CA HIS A 257 -17.31 11.46 -10.71
C HIS A 257 -16.89 12.42 -9.59
N GLY A 258 -17.57 12.38 -8.44
CA GLY A 258 -17.25 13.24 -7.30
C GLY A 258 -15.84 13.00 -6.74
N PHE A 259 -15.37 11.74 -6.74
CA PHE A 259 -14.01 11.40 -6.31
C PHE A 259 -12.96 12.02 -7.25
N LEU A 260 -13.14 11.89 -8.57
CA LEU A 260 -12.24 12.48 -9.57
C LEU A 260 -12.30 14.02 -9.58
N ASP A 261 -13.49 14.60 -9.44
CA ASP A 261 -13.67 16.05 -9.36
C ASP A 261 -12.93 16.63 -8.16
N THR A 262 -13.07 15.99 -6.99
CA THR A 262 -12.36 16.40 -5.77
C THR A 262 -10.84 16.38 -5.98
N ILE A 263 -10.29 15.36 -6.66
CA ILE A 263 -8.84 15.32 -6.97
C ILE A 263 -8.47 16.50 -7.88
N ARG A 264 -9.28 16.75 -8.92
CA ARG A 264 -9.04 17.83 -9.90
C ARG A 264 -9.12 19.23 -9.31
N GLU A 265 -9.88 19.44 -8.23
CA GLU A 265 -9.87 20.72 -7.49
C GLU A 265 -8.48 21.11 -6.98
N GLY A 266 -7.65 20.13 -6.62
CA GLY A 266 -6.27 20.34 -6.14
C GLY A 266 -5.22 20.13 -7.23
N HIS A 267 -5.55 19.33 -8.25
CA HIS A 267 -4.65 18.90 -9.31
C HIS A 267 -5.21 19.14 -10.72
N PRO A 268 -5.40 20.40 -11.17
CA PRO A 268 -6.10 20.68 -12.41
C PRO A 268 -5.40 20.17 -13.68
N GLY A 269 -4.07 20.05 -13.65
CA GLY A 269 -3.25 19.66 -14.80
C GLY A 269 -2.36 18.42 -14.58
N THR A 270 -2.38 17.83 -13.38
CA THR A 270 -1.54 16.68 -13.04
C THR A 270 -2.02 15.44 -13.81
N PRO A 271 -1.16 14.60 -14.41
CA PRO A 271 -1.57 13.33 -14.97
C PRO A 271 -2.29 12.46 -13.93
N LEU A 272 -3.52 12.06 -14.25
CA LEU A 272 -4.38 11.23 -13.39
C LEU A 272 -4.75 9.94 -14.11
N LEU A 273 -4.22 8.83 -13.62
CA LEU A 273 -4.47 7.50 -14.16
C LEU A 273 -5.50 6.75 -13.31
N VAL A 274 -6.68 6.51 -13.88
CA VAL A 274 -7.68 5.61 -13.30
C VAL A 274 -7.31 4.18 -13.69
N VAL A 275 -7.11 3.32 -12.69
CA VAL A 275 -6.80 1.90 -12.88
C VAL A 275 -7.98 1.08 -12.38
N SER A 276 -8.52 0.18 -13.19
CA SER A 276 -9.53 -0.74 -12.68
C SER A 276 -8.91 -1.81 -11.78
N SER A 277 -9.73 -2.60 -11.09
CA SER A 277 -9.24 -3.81 -10.43
C SER A 277 -8.54 -4.73 -11.45
N VAL A 278 -7.51 -5.43 -10.96
CA VAL A 278 -6.97 -6.61 -11.66
C VAL A 278 -8.02 -7.73 -11.66
N LEU A 279 -7.79 -8.77 -12.46
CA LEU A 279 -8.64 -9.95 -12.46
C LEU A 279 -8.75 -10.54 -11.04
N CYS A 280 -9.97 -10.81 -10.59
CA CYS A 280 -10.23 -11.63 -9.43
C CYS A 280 -11.37 -12.59 -9.78
N PRO A 281 -11.07 -13.86 -10.12
CA PRO A 281 -12.04 -14.78 -10.72
C PRO A 281 -13.36 -14.90 -9.96
N ILE A 282 -13.31 -14.90 -8.62
CA ILE A 282 -14.51 -15.02 -7.79
C ILE A 282 -15.47 -13.82 -7.91
N HIS A 283 -15.00 -12.67 -8.42
CA HIS A 283 -15.76 -11.42 -8.51
C HIS A 283 -15.94 -10.88 -9.93
N GLU A 284 -15.51 -11.61 -10.97
CA GLU A 284 -15.72 -11.19 -12.36
C GLU A 284 -17.21 -11.12 -12.71
N ASP A 285 -17.95 -12.17 -12.30
CA ASP A 285 -19.36 -12.35 -12.65
C ASP A 285 -20.28 -12.54 -11.42
N THR A 286 -19.71 -12.58 -10.22
CA THR A 286 -20.44 -12.75 -8.95
C THR A 286 -20.24 -11.53 -8.05
N PRO A 287 -21.31 -10.85 -7.62
CA PRO A 287 -21.19 -9.72 -6.71
C PRO A 287 -20.77 -10.18 -5.30
N GLY A 288 -20.38 -9.22 -4.46
CA GLY A 288 -20.14 -9.48 -3.05
C GLY A 288 -21.42 -9.68 -2.21
N PRO A 289 -21.27 -9.76 -0.89
CA PRO A 289 -20.01 -9.57 -0.16
C PRO A 289 -19.04 -10.75 -0.33
N SER A 290 -17.75 -10.53 -0.08
CA SER A 290 -16.79 -11.63 0.11
C SER A 290 -16.86 -12.13 1.54
N ALA A 291 -16.68 -13.44 1.75
CA ALA A 291 -16.56 -14.02 3.08
C ALA A 291 -15.35 -14.96 3.15
N PRO A 292 -14.71 -15.08 4.33
CA PRO A 292 -13.74 -16.14 4.58
C PRO A 292 -14.38 -17.51 4.32
N ASP A 293 -13.63 -18.40 3.66
CA ASP A 293 -13.98 -19.80 3.52
C ASP A 293 -13.15 -20.63 4.50
N PHE A 294 -13.85 -21.21 5.48
CA PHE A 294 -13.25 -22.04 6.53
C PHE A 294 -13.21 -23.53 6.17
N GLY A 295 -13.70 -23.90 4.98
CA GLY A 295 -13.79 -25.31 4.55
C GLY A 295 -12.45 -26.03 4.45
N ASP A 296 -11.35 -25.29 4.26
CA ASP A 296 -10.00 -25.82 4.08
C ASP A 296 -9.00 -25.34 5.14
N LEU A 297 -9.46 -24.93 6.34
CA LEU A 297 -8.55 -24.54 7.43
C LEU A 297 -7.54 -25.64 7.79
N GLY A 298 -7.89 -26.91 7.56
CA GLY A 298 -7.01 -28.07 7.77
C GLY A 298 -5.78 -28.11 6.86
N SER A 299 -5.79 -27.42 5.71
CA SER A 299 -4.62 -27.28 4.83
C SER A 299 -3.73 -26.08 5.18
N GLY A 300 -4.13 -25.28 6.18
CA GLY A 300 -3.40 -24.09 6.60
C GLY A 300 -3.53 -22.93 5.61
N ARG A 301 -4.60 -22.87 4.81
CA ARG A 301 -4.87 -21.74 3.91
C ARG A 301 -6.23 -21.12 4.19
N LEU A 302 -6.23 -19.81 4.49
CA LEU A 302 -7.44 -19.00 4.51
C LEU A 302 -7.72 -18.56 3.07
N THR A 303 -8.87 -18.95 2.53
CA THR A 303 -9.34 -18.52 1.20
C THR A 303 -10.62 -17.71 1.34
N PHE A 304 -11.02 -17.05 0.26
CA PHE A 304 -12.24 -16.25 0.22
C PHE A 304 -13.17 -16.73 -0.89
N ARG A 305 -14.47 -16.49 -0.69
CA ARG A 305 -15.51 -16.74 -1.68
C ARG A 305 -16.46 -15.57 -1.80
N ALA A 306 -17.00 -15.38 -3.00
CA ALA A 306 -18.11 -14.44 -3.24
C ALA A 306 -19.43 -15.06 -2.75
N MET A 307 -20.21 -14.30 -2.00
CA MET A 307 -21.48 -14.76 -1.42
C MET A 307 -22.72 -14.28 -2.17
N GLY A 308 -22.55 -13.39 -3.16
CA GLY A 308 -23.67 -12.83 -3.93
C GLY A 308 -24.22 -13.77 -4.99
N ASP A 309 -25.41 -13.47 -5.50
CA ASP A 309 -26.02 -14.18 -6.62
C ASP A 309 -25.71 -13.43 -7.94
N PRO A 310 -25.10 -14.08 -8.95
CA PRO A 310 -24.84 -13.50 -10.27
C PRO A 310 -26.06 -12.85 -10.96
N ALA A 311 -27.28 -13.32 -10.66
CA ALA A 311 -28.53 -12.77 -11.20
C ALA A 311 -28.83 -11.36 -10.66
N GLU A 312 -28.33 -10.99 -9.49
CA GLU A 312 -28.53 -9.68 -8.87
C GLU A 312 -27.79 -8.54 -9.60
N ARG A 313 -26.95 -8.85 -10.60
CA ARG A 313 -26.44 -7.85 -11.54
C ARG A 313 -27.56 -7.09 -12.23
N ALA A 314 -28.67 -7.78 -12.55
CA ALA A 314 -29.83 -7.15 -13.19
C ALA A 314 -30.50 -6.09 -12.31
N SER A 315 -30.32 -6.16 -10.98
CA SER A 315 -30.79 -5.16 -10.02
C SER A 315 -29.70 -4.14 -9.64
N GLY A 316 -28.58 -4.13 -10.37
CA GLY A 316 -27.51 -3.14 -10.23
C GLY A 316 -26.45 -3.49 -9.19
N LYS A 317 -26.36 -4.74 -8.71
CA LYS A 317 -25.17 -5.18 -7.95
C LYS A 317 -23.92 -5.12 -8.84
N LEU A 318 -22.79 -4.77 -8.21
CA LEU A 318 -21.52 -4.57 -8.88
C LEU A 318 -20.71 -5.86 -8.92
N THR A 319 -20.12 -6.15 -10.08
CA THR A 319 -19.03 -7.10 -10.24
C THR A 319 -17.82 -6.36 -10.79
N LEU A 320 -16.64 -6.99 -10.81
CA LEU A 320 -15.45 -6.36 -11.37
C LEU A 320 -15.60 -6.06 -12.86
N ARG A 321 -16.32 -6.89 -13.61
CA ARG A 321 -16.65 -6.62 -15.01
C ARG A 321 -17.47 -5.34 -15.17
N VAL A 322 -18.54 -5.19 -14.39
CA VAL A 322 -19.39 -3.97 -14.42
C VAL A 322 -18.58 -2.73 -14.03
N ILE A 323 -17.73 -2.83 -13.00
CA ILE A 323 -16.88 -1.71 -12.58
C ILE A 323 -15.87 -1.33 -13.66
N ARG A 324 -15.22 -2.31 -14.30
CA ARG A 324 -14.28 -2.08 -15.41
C ARG A 324 -14.94 -1.34 -16.57
N GLU A 325 -16.11 -1.81 -16.99
CA GLU A 325 -16.89 -1.19 -18.06
C GLU A 325 -17.29 0.26 -17.72
N GLU A 326 -17.78 0.50 -16.49
CA GLU A 326 -18.21 1.83 -16.08
C GLU A 326 -17.05 2.81 -15.88
N LEU A 327 -15.91 2.35 -15.33
CA LEU A 327 -14.71 3.19 -15.21
C LEU A 327 -14.16 3.58 -16.59
N ALA A 328 -14.06 2.64 -17.53
CA ALA A 328 -13.63 2.91 -18.90
C ALA A 328 -14.55 3.94 -19.56
N ARG A 329 -15.87 3.76 -19.46
CA ARG A 329 -16.87 4.68 -20.00
C ARG A 329 -16.77 6.08 -19.40
N ILE A 330 -16.61 6.19 -18.08
CA ILE A 330 -16.46 7.49 -17.38
C ILE A 330 -15.20 8.22 -17.86
N VAL A 331 -14.07 7.52 -17.95
CA VAL A 331 -12.81 8.15 -18.40
C VAL A 331 -12.88 8.54 -19.87
N GLU A 332 -13.41 7.68 -20.75
CA GLU A 332 -13.61 8.00 -22.17
C GLU A 332 -14.50 9.24 -22.35
N GLN A 333 -15.59 9.33 -21.59
CA GLN A 333 -16.47 10.50 -21.65
C GLN A 333 -15.76 11.78 -21.20
N ARG A 334 -14.97 11.70 -20.12
CA ARG A 334 -14.30 12.86 -19.52
C ARG A 334 -13.04 13.29 -20.25
N SER A 335 -12.36 12.38 -20.95
CA SER A 335 -11.09 12.69 -21.64
C SER A 335 -11.26 13.68 -22.80
N ALA A 336 -12.49 13.88 -23.29
CA ALA A 336 -12.82 14.93 -24.24
C ALA A 336 -12.52 16.35 -23.69
N ASP A 337 -12.70 16.56 -22.39
CA ASP A 337 -12.50 17.84 -21.71
C ASP A 337 -11.26 17.86 -20.80
N ASP A 338 -10.73 16.68 -20.44
CA ASP A 338 -9.58 16.49 -19.57
C ASP A 338 -8.51 15.61 -20.25
N PRO A 339 -7.56 16.20 -21.00
CA PRO A 339 -6.56 15.43 -21.74
C PRO A 339 -5.53 14.71 -20.84
N ASN A 340 -5.51 15.02 -19.53
CA ASN A 340 -4.60 14.43 -18.55
C ASN A 340 -5.28 13.33 -17.72
N LEU A 341 -6.50 12.91 -18.09
CA LEU A 341 -7.21 11.79 -17.49
C LEU A 341 -7.04 10.55 -18.36
N HIS A 342 -6.44 9.51 -17.79
CA HIS A 342 -6.11 8.27 -18.48
C HIS A 342 -6.77 7.07 -17.83
N TYR A 343 -6.99 6.01 -18.60
CA TYR A 343 -7.53 4.75 -18.13
C TYR A 343 -6.54 3.62 -18.39
N LEU A 344 -6.36 2.74 -17.41
CA LEU A 344 -5.66 1.47 -17.54
C LEU A 344 -6.58 0.34 -17.06
N ASP A 345 -6.88 -0.62 -17.96
CA ASP A 345 -7.53 -1.86 -17.56
C ASP A 345 -6.56 -2.66 -16.69
N GLY A 346 -6.93 -2.89 -15.44
CA GLY A 346 -6.12 -3.63 -14.47
C GLY A 346 -5.79 -5.06 -14.91
N ARG A 347 -6.52 -5.63 -15.88
CA ARG A 347 -6.19 -6.95 -16.45
C ARG A 347 -4.90 -6.95 -17.27
N GLU A 348 -4.45 -5.79 -17.75
CA GLU A 348 -3.11 -5.66 -18.36
C GLU A 348 -2.00 -5.90 -17.33
N LEU A 349 -2.26 -5.62 -16.04
CA LEU A 349 -1.30 -5.91 -14.96
C LEU A 349 -1.37 -7.38 -14.52
N TYR A 350 -2.59 -7.92 -14.41
CA TYR A 350 -2.86 -9.32 -14.08
C TYR A 350 -4.22 -9.74 -14.64
N GLY A 351 -4.19 -10.56 -15.68
CA GLY A 351 -5.36 -11.01 -16.46
C GLY A 351 -5.56 -12.52 -16.46
N GLU A 352 -6.44 -13.01 -17.34
CA GLU A 352 -6.87 -14.41 -17.39
C GLU A 352 -5.71 -15.38 -17.68
N ALA A 353 -4.78 -14.99 -18.55
CA ALA A 353 -3.59 -15.80 -18.86
C ALA A 353 -2.64 -15.90 -17.65
N ASP A 354 -2.49 -14.80 -16.89
CA ASP A 354 -1.68 -14.79 -15.69
C ASP A 354 -2.33 -15.62 -14.58
N ALA A 355 -3.65 -15.60 -14.44
CA ALA A 355 -4.35 -16.39 -13.44
C ALA A 355 -4.29 -17.91 -13.71
N ALA A 356 -4.15 -18.31 -14.97
CA ALA A 356 -3.90 -19.71 -15.33
C ALA A 356 -2.48 -20.18 -14.93
N GLU A 357 -1.51 -19.27 -14.95
CA GLU A 357 -0.09 -19.55 -14.61
C GLU A 357 0.21 -19.37 -13.11
N LEU A 358 -0.28 -18.27 -12.54
CA LEU A 358 -0.08 -17.78 -11.18
C LEU A 358 -1.46 -17.52 -10.55
N PRO A 359 -2.20 -18.57 -10.14
CA PRO A 359 -3.51 -18.41 -9.52
C PRO A 359 -3.39 -17.69 -8.16
N LEU A 360 -4.39 -16.86 -7.84
CA LEU A 360 -4.45 -16.15 -6.56
C LEU A 360 -4.55 -17.14 -5.40
N PRO A 361 -3.57 -17.21 -4.48
CA PRO A 361 -3.49 -18.25 -3.44
C PRO A 361 -4.69 -18.29 -2.49
N ASP A 362 -5.31 -17.15 -2.23
CA ASP A 362 -6.49 -17.01 -1.37
C ASP A 362 -7.76 -16.62 -2.15
N GLN A 363 -7.70 -16.68 -3.49
CA GLN A 363 -8.72 -16.23 -4.45
C GLN A 363 -8.86 -14.71 -4.62
N ILE A 364 -8.08 -13.86 -3.92
CA ILE A 364 -8.18 -12.40 -3.99
C ILE A 364 -6.83 -11.71 -4.22
N HIS A 365 -5.79 -12.09 -3.49
CA HIS A 365 -4.53 -11.35 -3.41
C HIS A 365 -3.46 -11.97 -4.29
N PRO A 366 -2.73 -11.16 -5.09
CA PRO A 366 -1.53 -11.58 -5.80
C PRO A 366 -0.46 -12.09 -4.83
N ASP A 367 0.21 -13.19 -5.17
CA ASP A 367 1.40 -13.62 -4.44
C ASP A 367 2.64 -12.78 -4.80
N ALA A 368 3.79 -13.09 -4.20
CA ALA A 368 5.03 -12.39 -4.45
C ALA A 368 5.48 -12.37 -5.92
N ALA A 369 5.30 -13.48 -6.66
CA ALA A 369 5.68 -13.55 -8.08
C ALA A 369 4.75 -12.68 -8.93
N THR A 370 3.46 -12.69 -8.61
CA THR A 370 2.45 -11.89 -9.28
C THR A 370 2.64 -10.40 -8.99
N HIS A 371 3.00 -10.03 -7.75
CA HIS A 371 3.38 -8.66 -7.39
C HIS A 371 4.52 -8.11 -8.24
N ARG A 372 5.57 -8.93 -8.46
CA ARG A 372 6.68 -8.55 -9.34
C ARG A 372 6.21 -8.27 -10.76
N ARG A 373 5.46 -9.22 -11.35
CA ARG A 373 4.91 -9.10 -12.71
C ARG A 373 4.06 -7.84 -12.87
N MET A 374 3.21 -7.56 -11.90
CA MET A 374 2.39 -6.35 -11.89
C MET A 374 3.24 -5.07 -11.81
N GLY A 375 4.30 -5.05 -11.00
CA GLY A 375 5.18 -3.88 -10.88
C GLY A 375 5.97 -3.60 -12.16
N GLU A 376 6.52 -4.64 -12.78
CA GLU A 376 7.22 -4.55 -14.08
C GLU A 376 6.28 -4.04 -15.17
N ARG A 377 5.10 -4.65 -15.33
CA ARG A 377 4.11 -4.21 -16.33
C ARG A 377 3.57 -2.82 -16.08
N PHE A 378 3.30 -2.44 -14.82
CA PHE A 378 2.87 -1.08 -14.53
C PHE A 378 3.96 -0.07 -14.91
N THR A 379 5.23 -0.41 -14.71
CA THR A 379 6.34 0.45 -15.13
C THR A 379 6.31 0.68 -16.64
N GLU A 380 6.18 -0.38 -17.42
CA GLU A 380 6.11 -0.31 -18.89
C GLU A 380 4.88 0.48 -19.36
N LEU A 381 3.71 0.20 -18.79
CA LEU A 381 2.43 0.75 -19.26
C LEU A 381 2.16 2.18 -18.78
N ALA A 382 2.64 2.56 -17.59
CA ALA A 382 2.39 3.88 -17.02
C ALA A 382 3.58 4.83 -17.17
N PHE A 383 4.81 4.37 -16.87
CA PHE A 383 6.04 5.18 -16.93
C PHE A 383 6.82 5.02 -18.26
N GLY A 384 6.39 4.11 -19.14
CA GLY A 384 6.97 3.93 -20.47
C GLY A 384 6.71 5.11 -21.40
N ALA A 385 7.32 5.07 -22.59
CA ALA A 385 7.30 6.18 -23.54
C ALA A 385 5.89 6.57 -24.05
N GLU A 386 4.95 5.64 -24.03
CA GLU A 386 3.55 5.83 -24.44
C GLU A 386 2.58 5.80 -23.25
N GLY A 387 3.09 5.69 -22.02
CA GLY A 387 2.28 5.57 -20.83
C GLY A 387 1.65 6.89 -20.39
N ALA A 388 0.66 6.80 -19.49
CA ALA A 388 -0.02 7.97 -18.92
C ALA A 388 0.92 8.96 -18.22
N PHE A 389 2.10 8.51 -17.81
CA PHE A 389 3.13 9.31 -17.15
C PHE A 389 4.37 9.53 -18.04
N ALA A 390 4.25 9.31 -19.36
CA ALA A 390 5.31 9.52 -20.33
C ALA A 390 5.82 10.96 -20.36
N GLY A 391 7.08 11.14 -20.81
CA GLY A 391 7.69 12.47 -20.99
C GLY A 391 8.02 13.21 -19.70
N LEU A 392 7.84 12.56 -18.55
CA LEU A 392 8.01 13.15 -17.23
C LEU A 392 9.23 12.60 -16.48
N LYS A 393 10.13 11.86 -17.13
CA LYS A 393 11.42 11.49 -16.52
C LYS A 393 12.16 12.76 -16.07
N ALA A 394 12.65 12.73 -14.83
CA ALA A 394 13.36 13.84 -14.20
C ALA A 394 14.57 14.31 -15.03
#